data_AF-A0A167MB03-F1
#
_entry.id   AF-A0A167MB03-F1
#
_cell.length_a   1.000
_cell.length_b   1.000
_cell.length_c   1.000
_cell.angle_alpha   90.00
_cell.angle_beta   90.00
_cell.angle_gamma   90.00
#
_symmetry.space_group_name_H-M   'P 1'
#
loop_
_entity.id
_entity.type
_entity.pdbx_description
1 polymer ?
#
loop_
_entity_poly.entity_id
_entity_poly.type
_entity_poly.pdbx_seq_one_letter_code
_entity_poly.pdbx_strand_id
1 'polypeptide(L)'
;MEDSKTQPPLRNHNGISGSIVAGLCLNKHGYSIVKPPTNRHTIRIANLPPFNLSHKSSIESDNTRHSPSDITSKLLFTRNMSTKIQQHQSSQLDSDINTERIATLDSKFPSHKLLDACQNVSFLSILIQSTLHKCLDFCVSDKLQSLMADSLQHSRSFTDKLTMVLHQIDYQMVRQAPKPALEFDLIKAARACINSLRELCTQIKDCLGLLVNILDPKNARYLVMNLHCAAVDLKEAWEIITAQTPPVHILSIHPTLSAPTGLRKNTKHVPYLPRARSASEHQPGTHYIAYLTTSSTKDSTRLFGHLRLAVTGSLHVIDLLNISIKAVTGTESLNQKLYALSQQAQQAIYMALCLAESLDNVMLKESDSYRNNNYDSNSLDVIPVAFSSKEVPTLVSPKDMLVQKDTSRKLWEDTTAYLKSILLVMSSIRSISTEEDFSWPKPIKQGCLHVTRVTAEVAKLWNSYSVFAEHGYYLGKGDGVNRK
;
A
#
# COMPACT_ATOMS: atom_id res chain seq x y z
N MET A 1 -7.89 -56.37 72.22
CA MET A 1 -8.16 -56.36 70.78
C MET A 1 -7.46 -55.15 70.22
N GLU A 2 -6.38 -55.45 69.50
CA GLU A 2 -5.64 -54.68 68.50
C GLU A 2 -5.50 -53.18 68.77
N ASP A 3 -4.34 -52.76 69.30
CA ASP A 3 -3.14 -52.43 68.52
C ASP A 3 -3.23 -51.06 67.83
N SER A 4 -2.25 -50.18 67.88
CA SER A 4 -1.11 -49.91 68.76
C SER A 4 -0.43 -48.68 68.13
N LYS A 5 0.08 -47.76 68.98
CA LYS A 5 1.38 -47.04 68.83
C LYS A 5 1.56 -46.16 67.56
N THR A 6 2.30 -45.05 67.51
CA THR A 6 3.33 -44.48 68.37
C THR A 6 3.55 -43.03 67.95
N GLN A 7 4.16 -42.29 68.86
CA GLN A 7 4.33 -40.84 68.95
C GLN A 7 5.69 -40.40 68.32
N PRO A 8 6.28 -39.22 68.65
CA PRO A 8 6.67 -38.03 67.83
C PRO A 8 8.19 -38.04 67.44
N PRO A 9 9.01 -36.95 67.19
CA PRO A 9 8.86 -35.50 67.45
C PRO A 9 9.53 -34.44 66.50
N LEU A 10 9.28 -33.17 66.85
CA LEU A 10 10.11 -31.94 66.83
C LEU A 10 11.34 -31.81 65.89
N ARG A 11 11.43 -30.69 65.16
CA ARG A 11 12.68 -29.91 65.08
C ARG A 11 12.51 -28.43 64.65
N ASN A 12 13.07 -27.56 65.48
CA ASN A 12 13.36 -26.13 65.26
C ASN A 12 14.39 -25.90 64.14
N HIS A 13 14.25 -24.81 63.37
CA HIS A 13 15.37 -24.08 62.78
C HIS A 13 15.14 -22.56 62.82
N ASN A 14 15.94 -21.90 63.68
CA ASN A 14 16.31 -20.49 63.57
C ASN A 14 17.75 -20.43 63.04
N GLY A 15 18.04 -19.49 62.16
CA GLY A 15 19.40 -19.21 61.67
C GLY A 15 19.49 -17.89 60.92
N ILE A 16 20.11 -16.90 61.56
CA ILE A 16 20.42 -15.54 61.11
C ILE A 16 21.82 -15.51 60.45
N SER A 17 22.04 -14.52 59.57
CA SER A 17 23.31 -14.01 58.97
C SER A 17 23.51 -14.42 57.51
N GLY A 18 23.90 -13.57 56.57
CA GLY A 18 24.34 -12.17 56.56
C GLY A 18 25.12 -11.92 55.26
N SER A 19 25.02 -10.69 54.72
CA SER A 19 25.94 -9.98 53.81
C SER A 19 26.62 -10.71 52.62
N ILE A 20 26.50 -10.15 51.41
CA ILE A 20 27.63 -9.58 50.63
C ILE A 20 27.11 -9.03 49.30
N VAL A 21 27.43 -7.75 49.09
CA VAL A 21 27.37 -7.01 47.83
C VAL A 21 28.49 -7.52 46.91
N ALA A 22 28.17 -7.89 45.67
CA ALA A 22 29.16 -8.06 44.61
C ALA A 22 28.62 -7.47 43.30
N GLY A 23 29.24 -6.36 42.88
CA GLY A 23 28.97 -5.68 41.63
C GLY A 23 29.48 -6.46 40.43
N LEU A 24 28.78 -6.29 39.31
CA LEU A 24 29.14 -6.83 38.00
C LEU A 24 30.34 -6.06 37.43
N CYS A 25 31.49 -6.72 37.35
CA CYS A 25 32.66 -6.23 36.64
C CYS A 25 32.44 -6.35 35.11
N LEU A 26 32.41 -5.21 34.43
CA LEU A 26 32.49 -5.12 32.97
C LEU A 26 33.94 -5.42 32.55
N ASN A 27 34.16 -6.59 31.94
CA ASN A 27 35.46 -6.94 31.38
C ASN A 27 35.56 -6.36 29.95
N LYS A 28 36.42 -5.35 29.80
CA LYS A 28 37.00 -4.93 28.53
C LYS A 28 38.09 -5.94 28.15
N HIS A 29 38.18 -6.24 26.86
CA HIS A 29 39.31 -6.79 26.08
C HIS A 29 38.90 -8.03 25.28
N GLY A 30 39.12 -7.93 23.97
CA GLY A 30 38.63 -8.86 22.97
C GLY A 30 39.37 -10.18 22.91
N TYR A 31 38.67 -11.16 22.33
CA TYR A 31 39.21 -12.38 21.77
C TYR A 31 38.36 -12.69 20.52
N SER A 32 38.98 -12.73 19.34
CA SER A 32 39.61 -13.92 18.76
C SER A 32 38.59 -14.99 18.38
N ILE A 33 38.33 -15.09 17.08
CA ILE A 33 37.47 -16.09 16.45
C ILE A 33 38.23 -17.43 16.48
N VAL A 34 37.90 -18.27 17.45
CA VAL A 34 38.22 -19.69 17.42
C VAL A 34 36.96 -20.42 16.94
N LYS A 35 37.05 -21.05 15.76
CA LYS A 35 35.99 -21.92 15.22
C LYS A 35 35.84 -23.15 16.11
N PRO A 36 34.61 -23.52 16.55
CA PRO A 36 34.38 -24.82 17.16
C PRO A 36 34.23 -25.92 16.09
N PRO A 37 34.58 -27.18 16.44
CA PRO A 37 34.64 -28.29 15.51
C PRO A 37 33.26 -28.84 15.16
N THR A 38 33.18 -29.33 13.94
CA THR A 38 32.15 -30.25 13.42
C THR A 38 31.90 -31.40 14.40
N ASN A 39 30.69 -31.53 14.92
CA ASN A 39 30.15 -32.85 15.19
C ASN A 39 28.62 -32.92 15.11
N ARG A 40 28.19 -34.04 14.53
CA ARG A 40 26.85 -34.34 14.02
C ARG A 40 25.89 -34.65 15.16
N HIS A 41 24.73 -34.02 15.18
CA HIS A 41 23.50 -34.66 15.67
C HIS A 41 22.34 -34.38 14.72
N THR A 42 21.93 -35.47 14.08
CA THR A 42 20.75 -35.68 13.26
C THR A 42 19.49 -35.31 14.03
N ILE A 43 18.92 -34.13 13.79
CA ILE A 43 17.54 -33.83 14.17
C ILE A 43 16.66 -34.23 12.98
N ARG A 44 15.96 -35.37 13.13
CA ARG A 44 14.88 -35.80 12.23
C ARG A 44 13.76 -34.77 12.31
N ILE A 45 13.63 -33.93 11.29
CA ILE A 45 12.40 -33.19 11.02
C ILE A 45 11.48 -34.14 10.25
N ALA A 46 10.24 -34.25 10.71
CA ALA A 46 9.22 -35.10 10.11
C ALA A 46 9.00 -34.74 8.63
N ASN A 47 9.22 -35.72 7.75
CA ASN A 47 8.85 -35.67 6.35
C ASN A 47 7.32 -35.60 6.24
N LEU A 48 6.81 -34.47 5.74
CA LEU A 48 5.46 -34.41 5.17
C LEU A 48 5.51 -34.97 3.73
N PRO A 49 4.58 -35.83 3.32
CA PRO A 49 4.57 -36.39 1.98
C PRO A 49 4.22 -35.32 0.92
N PRO A 50 4.80 -35.39 -0.29
CA PRO A 50 4.46 -34.48 -1.37
C PRO A 50 3.04 -34.75 -1.89
N PHE A 51 2.25 -33.69 -2.08
CA PHE A 51 0.97 -33.74 -2.77
C PHE A 51 1.20 -34.04 -4.25
N ASN A 52 0.90 -35.27 -4.66
CA ASN A 52 0.79 -35.66 -6.07
C ASN A 52 -0.55 -35.18 -6.62
N LEU A 53 -0.55 -34.06 -7.35
CA LEU A 53 -1.62 -33.68 -8.27
C LEU A 53 -1.13 -33.89 -9.70
N SER A 54 -1.09 -35.14 -10.12
CA SER A 54 -0.95 -35.53 -11.52
C SER A 54 -2.35 -35.75 -12.09
N HIS A 55 -2.90 -34.73 -12.73
CA HIS A 55 -3.99 -34.90 -13.68
C HIS A 55 -3.42 -34.69 -15.08
N LYS A 56 -3.25 -35.80 -15.80
CA LYS A 56 -3.04 -35.82 -17.25
C LYS A 56 -4.32 -35.31 -17.92
N SER A 57 -4.23 -34.17 -18.59
CA SER A 57 -5.12 -33.83 -19.69
C SER A 57 -4.26 -33.62 -20.94
N SER A 58 -4.26 -34.65 -21.76
CA SER A 58 -3.73 -34.65 -23.12
C SER A 58 -4.69 -33.85 -24.00
N ILE A 59 -4.28 -32.66 -24.43
CA ILE A 59 -4.89 -31.95 -25.56
C ILE A 59 -3.74 -31.44 -26.42
N GLU A 60 -3.50 -32.14 -27.52
CA GLU A 60 -2.79 -31.64 -28.70
C GLU A 60 -3.51 -30.39 -29.21
N SER A 61 -2.77 -29.32 -29.47
CA SER A 61 -3.21 -28.28 -30.41
C SER A 61 -2.02 -27.51 -30.96
N ASP A 62 -2.15 -27.25 -32.26
CA ASP A 62 -1.11 -26.91 -33.22
C ASP A 62 -0.40 -25.57 -33.01
N ASN A 63 0.88 -25.59 -33.39
CA ASN A 63 1.74 -24.43 -33.54
C ASN A 63 1.28 -23.53 -34.69
N THR A 64 0.77 -22.35 -34.40
CA THR A 64 0.84 -21.20 -35.31
C THR A 64 1.53 -20.03 -34.62
N ARG A 65 2.74 -19.73 -35.12
CA ARG A 65 3.59 -18.62 -34.68
C ARG A 65 2.98 -17.30 -35.17
N HIS A 66 2.42 -16.51 -34.27
CA HIS A 66 2.21 -15.08 -34.51
C HIS A 66 2.95 -14.26 -33.45
N SER A 67 3.90 -13.46 -33.93
CA SER A 67 4.71 -12.55 -33.15
C SER A 67 3.86 -11.36 -32.66
N PRO A 68 3.76 -11.07 -31.35
CA PRO A 68 3.01 -9.93 -30.85
C PRO A 68 3.99 -8.83 -30.39
N SER A 69 4.55 -8.08 -31.34
CA SER A 69 5.41 -6.91 -31.01
C SER A 69 4.68 -5.56 -31.07
N ASP A 70 3.46 -5.50 -31.61
CA ASP A 70 2.87 -4.21 -32.04
C ASP A 70 1.64 -3.73 -31.25
N ILE A 71 1.19 -4.49 -30.25
CA ILE A 71 0.00 -4.14 -29.45
C ILE A 71 0.36 -3.29 -28.24
N THR A 72 1.55 -3.45 -27.67
CA THR A 72 2.03 -2.70 -26.50
C THR A 72 2.41 -1.26 -26.83
N SER A 73 2.75 -0.95 -28.09
CA SER A 73 3.15 0.40 -28.52
C SER A 73 1.96 1.34 -28.84
N LYS A 74 0.79 0.80 -29.17
CA LYS A 74 -0.39 1.60 -29.54
C LYS A 74 -1.20 2.13 -28.35
N LEU A 75 -1.13 1.50 -27.17
CA LEU A 75 -1.88 1.90 -25.97
C LEU A 75 -1.11 2.86 -25.04
N LEU A 76 0.21 2.98 -25.18
CA LEU A 76 0.97 4.06 -24.55
C LEU A 76 0.75 5.42 -25.24
N PHE A 77 0.23 5.43 -26.48
CA PHE A 77 -0.11 6.65 -27.21
C PHE A 77 -1.43 7.29 -26.76
N THR A 78 -2.34 6.53 -26.13
CA THR A 78 -3.69 7.01 -25.78
C THR A 78 -3.73 7.83 -24.49
N ARG A 79 -2.62 7.92 -23.74
CA ARG A 79 -2.49 8.80 -22.56
C ARG A 79 -1.93 10.19 -22.88
N ASN A 80 -1.71 10.51 -24.16
CA ASN A 80 -1.06 11.74 -24.61
C ASN A 80 -1.88 12.54 -25.65
N MET A 81 -3.18 12.74 -25.40
CA MET A 81 -4.02 13.63 -26.22
C MET A 81 -4.78 14.66 -25.37
N SER A 82 -4.06 15.69 -24.93
CA SER A 82 -4.61 17.06 -24.85
C SER A 82 -3.51 18.13 -24.87
N THR A 83 -2.74 18.16 -25.96
CA THR A 83 -2.14 19.40 -26.50
C THR A 83 -1.95 19.22 -27.99
N LYS A 84 -2.89 19.74 -28.79
CA LYS A 84 -2.68 19.94 -30.22
C LYS A 84 -1.73 21.13 -30.38
N ILE A 85 -0.48 20.87 -30.73
CA ILE A 85 0.35 21.83 -31.47
C ILE A 85 0.69 21.16 -32.81
N GLN A 86 0.25 21.82 -33.87
CA GLN A 86 0.57 21.59 -35.27
C GLN A 86 2.09 21.40 -35.45
N GLN A 87 2.51 20.26 -36.01
CA GLN A 87 3.75 20.18 -36.76
C GLN A 87 3.42 19.84 -38.21
N HIS A 88 3.32 20.90 -39.01
CA HIS A 88 3.57 20.83 -40.44
C HIS A 88 5.04 20.44 -40.66
N GLN A 89 5.25 19.51 -41.59
CA GLN A 89 6.52 19.32 -42.26
C GLN A 89 6.86 20.57 -43.07
N SER A 90 8.04 21.17 -42.83
CA SER A 90 8.75 21.96 -43.85
C SER A 90 10.23 22.08 -43.49
N SER A 91 11.07 21.49 -44.35
CA SER A 91 12.37 21.98 -44.81
C SER A 91 13.09 23.05 -43.98
N GLN A 92 14.17 22.60 -43.33
CA GLN A 92 15.52 23.18 -43.38
C GLN A 92 15.68 24.49 -44.19
N LEU A 93 15.88 25.60 -43.47
CA LEU A 93 16.85 26.68 -43.76
C LEU A 93 16.87 27.69 -42.59
N ASP A 94 18.08 27.90 -42.07
CA ASP A 94 18.63 28.97 -41.23
C ASP A 94 17.68 30.01 -40.59
N SER A 95 17.69 30.08 -39.25
CA SER A 95 17.69 31.35 -38.51
C SER A 95 17.97 31.14 -37.02
N ASP A 96 19.14 31.61 -36.59
CA ASP A 96 19.50 31.82 -35.20
C ASP A 96 18.70 32.98 -34.57
N ILE A 97 18.66 32.97 -33.22
CA ILE A 97 18.28 34.08 -32.31
C ILE A 97 16.78 34.13 -31.91
N ASN A 98 16.41 33.43 -30.80
CA ASN A 98 15.51 33.88 -29.70
C ASN A 98 14.80 32.73 -28.91
N THR A 99 15.52 31.72 -28.42
CA THR A 99 14.94 30.59 -27.64
C THR A 99 15.37 30.55 -26.16
N GLU A 100 15.47 31.72 -25.49
CA GLU A 100 15.90 31.77 -24.08
C GLU A 100 14.86 32.34 -23.09
N ARG A 101 13.63 32.65 -23.52
CA ARG A 101 12.60 33.27 -22.63
C ARG A 101 11.38 32.42 -22.28
N ILE A 102 11.26 31.18 -22.77
CA ILE A 102 10.05 30.36 -22.55
C ILE A 102 10.25 29.26 -21.48
N ALA A 103 11.49 28.95 -21.09
CA ALA A 103 11.80 27.88 -20.13
C ALA A 103 11.58 28.24 -18.64
N THR A 104 11.08 29.44 -18.31
CA THR A 104 10.95 29.91 -16.91
C THR A 104 9.53 29.91 -16.35
N LEU A 105 8.52 29.45 -17.11
CA LEU A 105 7.11 29.49 -16.69
C LEU A 105 6.50 28.13 -16.30
N ASP A 106 7.21 27.01 -16.49
CA ASP A 106 6.71 25.66 -16.16
C ASP A 106 6.91 25.24 -14.68
N SER A 107 7.40 26.14 -13.81
CA SER A 107 7.72 25.82 -12.41
C SER A 107 6.59 26.11 -11.40
N LYS A 108 5.38 26.47 -11.84
CA LYS A 108 4.33 27.04 -10.96
C LYS A 108 3.27 26.07 -10.45
N PHE A 109 3.37 24.77 -10.76
CA PHE A 109 2.46 23.79 -10.19
C PHE A 109 3.04 23.18 -8.92
N PRO A 110 2.18 22.76 -7.97
CA PRO A 110 2.63 21.99 -6.82
C PRO A 110 3.43 20.84 -7.39
N SER A 111 4.67 20.67 -6.93
CA SER A 111 5.46 19.54 -7.40
C SER A 111 4.60 18.30 -7.17
N HIS A 112 4.29 17.54 -8.22
CA HIS A 112 3.44 16.34 -8.12
C HIS A 112 3.88 15.45 -6.94
N LYS A 113 5.21 15.41 -6.71
CA LYS A 113 5.88 14.79 -5.56
C LYS A 113 5.37 15.26 -4.19
N LEU A 114 5.10 16.56 -4.00
CA LEU A 114 4.55 17.10 -2.76
C LEU A 114 3.13 16.59 -2.50
N LEU A 115 2.30 16.58 -3.55
CA LEU A 115 0.93 16.08 -3.45
C LEU A 115 0.94 14.59 -3.09
N ASP A 116 1.76 13.79 -3.79
CA ASP A 116 1.94 12.36 -3.51
C ASP A 116 2.42 12.12 -2.08
N ALA A 117 3.39 12.91 -1.60
CA ALA A 117 3.90 12.80 -0.24
C ALA A 117 2.80 13.09 0.80
N CYS A 118 1.97 14.11 0.56
CA CYS A 118 0.86 14.46 1.47
C CYS A 118 -0.25 13.41 1.45
N GLN A 119 -0.57 12.82 0.29
CA GLN A 119 -1.51 11.71 0.17
C GLN A 119 -0.98 10.47 0.92
N ASN A 120 0.31 10.17 0.78
CA ASN A 120 0.95 9.09 1.53
C ASN A 120 0.86 9.30 3.04
N VAL A 121 1.12 10.52 3.53
CA VAL A 121 0.97 10.87 4.95
C VAL A 121 -0.47 10.65 5.43
N SER A 122 -1.47 11.08 4.65
CA SER A 122 -2.88 10.86 4.97
C SER A 122 -3.21 9.37 5.06
N PHE A 123 -2.74 8.57 4.10
CA PHE A 123 -2.94 7.13 4.07
C PHE A 123 -2.31 6.43 5.28
N LEU A 124 -1.04 6.73 5.57
CA LEU A 124 -0.30 6.15 6.69
C LEU A 124 -0.94 6.53 8.03
N SER A 125 -1.46 7.75 8.14
CA SER A 125 -2.17 8.20 9.33
C SER A 125 -3.39 7.32 9.62
N ILE A 126 -4.23 7.10 8.61
CA ILE A 126 -5.43 6.25 8.69
C ILE A 126 -5.03 4.81 9.02
N LEU A 127 -3.96 4.28 8.41
CA LEU A 127 -3.46 2.93 8.67
C LEU A 127 -3.03 2.75 10.13
N ILE A 128 -2.24 3.69 10.67
CA ILE A 128 -1.79 3.67 12.07
C ILE A 128 -2.99 3.74 13.01
N GLN A 129 -3.90 4.71 12.81
CA GLN A 129 -5.09 4.90 13.63
C GLN A 129 -6.00 3.67 13.61
N SER A 130 -6.28 3.11 12.42
CA SER A 130 -7.12 1.91 12.30
C SER A 130 -6.47 0.68 12.93
N THR A 131 -5.15 0.53 12.79
CA THR A 131 -4.42 -0.58 13.44
C THR A 131 -4.48 -0.44 14.95
N LEU A 132 -4.24 0.76 15.48
CA LEU A 132 -4.27 1.00 16.92
C LEU A 132 -5.67 0.81 17.48
N HIS A 133 -6.70 1.31 16.81
CA HIS A 133 -8.10 1.12 17.23
C HIS A 133 -8.46 -0.36 17.31
N LYS A 134 -8.12 -1.15 16.28
CA LYS A 134 -8.34 -2.61 16.31
C LYS A 134 -7.60 -3.27 17.47
N CYS A 135 -6.36 -2.87 17.74
CA CYS A 135 -5.61 -3.40 18.88
C CYS A 135 -6.27 -3.02 20.21
N LEU A 136 -6.74 -1.78 20.36
CA LEU A 136 -7.43 -1.31 21.56
C LEU A 136 -8.80 -1.99 21.76
N ASP A 137 -9.51 -2.32 20.68
CA ASP A 137 -10.79 -3.06 20.76
C ASP A 137 -10.61 -4.47 21.35
N PHE A 138 -9.39 -5.04 21.28
CA PHE A 138 -9.05 -6.31 21.93
C PHE A 138 -8.48 -6.14 23.35
N CYS A 139 -8.17 -4.92 23.77
CA CYS A 139 -7.65 -4.65 25.10
C CYS A 139 -8.82 -4.52 26.10
N VAL A 140 -8.86 -5.39 27.12
CA VAL A 140 -9.88 -5.33 28.19
C VAL A 140 -9.65 -4.16 29.16
N SER A 141 -8.55 -3.42 29.03
CA SER A 141 -8.16 -2.37 29.97
C SER A 141 -8.75 -0.99 29.61
N ASP A 142 -9.80 -0.59 30.31
CA ASP A 142 -10.42 0.75 30.21
C ASP A 142 -9.41 1.89 30.42
N LYS A 143 -8.40 1.65 31.26
CA LYS A 143 -7.33 2.63 31.54
C LYS A 143 -6.45 2.88 30.31
N LEU A 144 -6.12 1.83 29.56
CA LEU A 144 -5.31 1.98 28.35
C LEU A 144 -6.12 2.65 27.23
N GLN A 145 -7.39 2.28 27.11
CA GLN A 145 -8.29 2.86 26.12
C GLN A 145 -8.48 4.36 26.38
N SER A 146 -8.76 4.76 27.63
CA SER A 146 -8.88 6.18 28.01
C SER A 146 -7.59 6.98 27.81
N LEU A 147 -6.42 6.42 28.14
CA LEU A 147 -5.13 7.07 27.90
C LEU A 147 -4.85 7.33 26.41
N MET A 148 -5.27 6.42 25.52
CA MET A 148 -5.02 6.53 24.08
C MET A 148 -6.13 7.24 23.31
N ALA A 149 -7.35 7.32 23.86
CA ALA A 149 -8.53 7.84 23.17
C ALA A 149 -8.35 9.30 22.74
N ASP A 150 -7.92 10.17 23.65
CA ASP A 150 -7.73 11.59 23.38
C ASP A 150 -6.71 11.83 22.26
N SER A 151 -5.60 11.11 22.29
CA SER A 151 -4.52 11.25 21.31
C SER A 151 -4.87 10.65 19.95
N LEU A 152 -5.61 9.54 19.94
CA LEU A 152 -6.19 8.99 18.70
C LEU A 152 -7.17 9.97 18.07
N GLN A 153 -8.07 10.55 18.86
CA GLN A 153 -9.03 11.54 18.39
C GLN A 153 -8.31 12.80 17.90
N HIS A 154 -7.28 13.24 18.61
CA HIS A 154 -6.44 14.38 18.23
C HIS A 154 -5.77 14.13 16.87
N SER A 155 -5.10 12.99 16.71
CA SER A 155 -4.46 12.57 15.44
C SER A 155 -5.46 12.46 14.29
N ARG A 156 -6.63 11.91 14.56
CA ARG A 156 -7.72 11.80 13.56
C ARG A 156 -8.15 13.19 13.07
N SER A 157 -8.32 14.15 13.98
CA SER A 157 -8.72 15.52 13.60
C SER A 157 -7.72 16.22 12.66
N PHE A 158 -6.42 15.96 12.79
CA PHE A 158 -5.42 16.48 11.85
C PHE A 158 -5.38 15.74 10.53
N THR A 159 -5.67 14.45 10.57
CA THR A 159 -5.80 13.62 9.36
C THR A 159 -6.97 14.13 8.53
N ASP A 160 -8.13 14.35 9.16
CA ASP A 160 -9.33 14.88 8.50
C ASP A 160 -9.06 16.27 7.89
N LYS A 161 -8.33 17.15 8.61
CA LYS A 161 -7.90 18.45 8.08
C LYS A 161 -7.00 18.31 6.85
N LEU A 162 -6.03 17.40 6.87
CA LEU A 162 -5.15 17.13 5.73
C LEU A 162 -5.94 16.60 4.53
N THR A 163 -6.82 15.61 4.76
CA THR A 163 -7.69 15.04 3.72
C THR A 163 -8.61 16.10 3.10
N MET A 164 -9.15 17.02 3.91
CA MET A 164 -9.95 18.14 3.42
C MET A 164 -9.15 19.07 2.49
N VAL A 165 -7.91 19.42 2.86
CA VAL A 165 -7.05 20.28 2.01
C VAL A 165 -6.66 19.56 0.71
N LEU A 166 -6.37 18.25 0.78
CA LEU A 166 -6.12 17.43 -0.41
C LEU A 166 -7.34 17.44 -1.36
N HIS A 167 -8.55 17.24 -0.84
CA HIS A 167 -9.77 17.33 -1.65
C HIS A 167 -10.02 18.71 -2.26
N GLN A 168 -9.68 19.78 -1.53
CA GLN A 168 -9.78 21.15 -2.07
C GLN A 168 -8.80 21.36 -3.24
N ILE A 169 -7.60 20.80 -3.16
CA ILE A 169 -6.60 20.85 -4.23
C ILE A 169 -7.07 20.04 -5.44
N ASP A 170 -7.53 18.80 -5.24
CA ASP A 170 -8.05 17.95 -6.32
C ASP A 170 -9.22 18.63 -7.04
N TYR A 171 -10.15 19.20 -6.27
CA TYR A 171 -11.28 19.96 -6.83
C TYR A 171 -10.83 21.17 -7.63
N GLN A 172 -9.82 21.90 -7.15
CA GLN A 172 -9.29 23.05 -7.88
C GLN A 172 -8.55 22.64 -9.13
N MET A 173 -7.72 21.60 -9.11
CA MET A 173 -6.97 21.12 -10.28
C MET A 173 -7.88 20.79 -11.47
N VAL A 174 -9.11 20.33 -11.23
CA VAL A 174 -10.10 20.07 -12.29
C VAL A 174 -10.67 21.36 -12.90
N ARG A 175 -10.74 22.45 -12.13
CA ARG A 175 -11.42 23.69 -12.54
C ARG A 175 -10.47 24.81 -12.96
N GLN A 176 -9.35 24.98 -12.27
CA GLN A 176 -8.42 26.11 -12.41
C GLN A 176 -7.01 25.70 -11.97
N ALA A 177 -5.99 26.46 -12.38
CA ALA A 177 -4.64 26.29 -11.84
C ALA A 177 -4.68 26.54 -10.31
N PRO A 178 -4.15 25.62 -9.48
CA PRO A 178 -4.19 25.75 -8.02
C PRO A 178 -3.48 27.02 -7.56
N LYS A 179 -4.08 27.73 -6.60
CA LYS A 179 -3.48 28.95 -6.05
C LYS A 179 -2.29 28.57 -5.14
N PRO A 180 -1.17 29.32 -5.16
CA PRO A 180 0.01 29.02 -4.33
C PRO A 180 -0.28 29.05 -2.82
N ALA A 181 -1.35 29.74 -2.40
CA ALA A 181 -1.81 29.70 -1.01
C ALA A 181 -2.21 28.29 -0.54
N LEU A 182 -2.76 27.45 -1.43
CA LEU A 182 -3.17 26.09 -1.08
C LEU A 182 -1.99 25.16 -0.86
N GLU A 183 -0.89 25.37 -1.58
CA GLU A 183 0.34 24.59 -1.35
C GLU A 183 0.90 24.84 0.04
N PHE A 184 0.87 26.10 0.48
CA PHE A 184 1.26 26.48 1.84
C PHE A 184 0.34 25.84 2.88
N ASP A 185 -0.97 25.88 2.67
CA ASP A 185 -1.95 25.23 3.55
C ASP A 185 -1.78 23.71 3.58
N LEU A 186 -1.44 23.09 2.45
CA LEU A 186 -1.15 21.66 2.34
C LEU A 186 0.08 21.28 3.15
N ILE A 187 1.20 22.00 2.97
CA ILE A 187 2.43 21.78 3.74
C ILE A 187 2.16 21.96 5.24
N LYS A 188 1.42 23.00 5.60
CA LYS A 188 1.06 23.28 7.01
C LYS A 188 0.19 22.16 7.60
N ALA A 189 -0.83 21.71 6.88
CA ALA A 189 -1.70 20.61 7.31
C ALA A 189 -0.94 19.29 7.42
N ALA A 190 -0.09 18.97 6.45
CA ALA A 190 0.73 17.76 6.45
C ALA A 190 1.71 17.76 7.62
N ARG A 191 2.36 18.89 7.91
CA ARG A 191 3.24 19.05 9.09
C ARG A 191 2.50 18.85 10.40
N ALA A 192 1.31 19.42 10.53
CA ALA A 192 0.50 19.25 11.72
C ALA A 192 0.08 17.78 11.92
N CYS A 193 -0.31 17.10 10.83
CA CYS A 193 -0.64 15.68 10.83
C CYS A 193 0.55 14.81 11.25
N ILE A 194 1.73 15.02 10.67
CA ILE A 194 2.96 14.27 11.01
C ILE A 194 3.38 14.50 12.47
N ASN A 195 3.30 15.75 12.96
CA ASN A 195 3.61 16.04 14.35
C ASN A 195 2.66 15.33 15.32
N SER A 196 1.36 15.29 15.00
CA SER A 196 0.38 14.57 15.80
C SER A 196 0.58 13.05 15.74
N LEU A 197 0.93 12.49 14.58
CA LEU A 197 1.31 11.08 14.47
C LEU A 197 2.57 10.75 15.28
N ARG A 198 3.55 11.64 15.29
CA ARG A 198 4.76 11.48 16.11
C ARG A 198 4.41 11.43 17.60
N GLU A 199 3.54 12.33 18.06
CA GLU A 199 3.05 12.34 19.44
C GLU A 199 2.30 11.04 19.78
N LEU A 200 1.39 10.59 18.91
CA LEU A 200 0.68 9.32 19.05
C LEU A 200 1.66 8.13 19.14
N CYS A 201 2.66 8.07 18.26
CA CYS A 201 3.68 7.04 18.28
C CYS A 201 4.55 7.07 19.54
N THR A 202 4.88 8.25 20.08
CA THR A 202 5.57 8.39 21.36
C THR A 202 4.72 7.83 22.50
N GLN A 203 3.43 8.13 22.53
CA GLN A 203 2.55 7.59 23.56
C GLN A 203 2.36 6.07 23.46
N ILE A 204 2.26 5.52 22.24
CA ILE A 204 2.25 4.07 22.02
C ILE A 204 3.55 3.45 22.54
N LYS A 205 4.70 4.09 22.28
CA LYS A 205 6.01 3.63 22.77
C LYS A 205 6.06 3.62 24.29
N ASP A 206 5.57 4.68 24.94
CA ASP A 206 5.54 4.77 26.40
C ASP A 206 4.59 3.74 27.03
N CYS A 207 3.51 3.39 26.31
CA CYS A 207 2.56 2.35 26.71
C CYS A 207 2.92 0.95 26.18
N LEU A 208 4.05 0.77 25.48
CA LEU A 208 4.35 -0.46 24.75
C LEU A 208 4.48 -1.66 25.69
N GLY A 209 5.07 -1.46 26.86
CA GLY A 209 5.16 -2.52 27.88
C GLY A 209 3.79 -3.02 28.35
N LEU A 210 2.82 -2.11 28.51
CA LEU A 210 1.45 -2.47 28.86
C LEU A 210 0.74 -3.15 27.68
N LEU A 211 0.90 -2.61 26.46
CA LEU A 211 0.33 -3.16 25.24
C LEU A 211 0.81 -4.58 24.97
N VAL A 212 2.11 -4.87 25.13
CA VAL A 212 2.69 -6.20 24.89
C VAL A 212 2.20 -7.22 25.93
N ASN A 213 1.93 -6.80 27.16
CA ASN A 213 1.41 -7.70 28.20
C ASN A 213 -0.08 -8.01 28.03
N ILE A 214 -0.85 -7.13 27.37
CA ILE A 214 -2.30 -7.26 27.20
C ILE A 214 -2.65 -7.86 25.83
N LEU A 215 -1.92 -7.50 24.78
CA LEU A 215 -2.20 -7.96 23.41
C LEU A 215 -1.69 -9.39 23.20
N ASP A 216 -2.47 -10.17 22.47
CA ASP A 216 -1.99 -11.43 21.86
C ASP A 216 -0.71 -11.14 21.05
N PRO A 217 0.36 -11.96 21.20
CA PRO A 217 1.58 -11.89 20.39
C PRO A 217 1.33 -11.68 18.89
N LYS A 218 0.25 -12.25 18.33
CA LYS A 218 -0.14 -12.06 16.92
C LYS A 218 -0.51 -10.60 16.62
N ASN A 219 -1.32 -9.98 17.48
CA ASN A 219 -1.77 -8.59 17.34
C ASN A 219 -0.65 -7.60 17.66
N ALA A 220 0.18 -7.91 18.67
CA ALA A 220 1.37 -7.12 18.98
C ALA A 220 2.35 -7.10 17.79
N ARG A 221 2.61 -8.25 17.17
CA ARG A 221 3.45 -8.34 15.97
C ARG A 221 2.86 -7.55 14.80
N TYR A 222 1.55 -7.63 14.59
CA TYR A 222 0.85 -6.87 13.55
C TYR A 222 0.98 -5.36 13.77
N LEU A 223 0.76 -4.88 15.00
CA LEU A 223 0.92 -3.48 15.39
C LEU A 223 2.35 -2.99 15.13
N VAL A 224 3.36 -3.70 15.64
CA VAL A 224 4.78 -3.33 15.48
C VAL A 224 5.18 -3.32 14.00
N MET A 225 4.74 -4.30 13.22
CA MET A 225 5.05 -4.37 11.79
C MET A 225 4.45 -3.18 11.02
N ASN A 226 3.18 -2.86 11.27
CA ASN A 226 2.52 -1.73 10.61
C ASN A 226 3.14 -0.38 11.03
N LEU A 227 3.42 -0.20 12.32
CA LEU A 227 4.11 1.01 12.81
C LEU A 227 5.50 1.15 12.19
N HIS A 228 6.25 0.05 12.06
CA HIS A 228 7.58 0.08 11.46
C HIS A 228 7.54 0.43 9.98
N CYS A 229 6.66 -0.22 9.19
CA CYS A 229 6.48 0.11 7.78
C CYS A 229 6.06 1.58 7.61
N ALA A 230 5.05 2.01 8.37
CA ALA A 230 4.55 3.37 8.29
C ALA A 230 5.61 4.41 8.68
N ALA A 231 6.47 4.14 9.67
CA ALA A 231 7.53 5.06 10.07
C ALA A 231 8.59 5.27 8.97
N VAL A 232 8.92 4.24 8.19
CA VAL A 232 9.85 4.36 7.06
C VAL A 232 9.26 5.25 5.98
N ASP A 233 8.02 4.99 5.59
CA ASP A 233 7.34 5.74 4.52
C ASP A 233 7.02 7.19 4.94
N LEU A 234 6.68 7.41 6.22
CA LEU A 234 6.44 8.75 6.77
C LEU A 234 7.72 9.59 6.78
N LYS A 235 8.88 8.96 7.00
CA LYS A 235 10.18 9.63 6.95
C LYS A 235 10.48 10.15 5.54
N GLU A 236 10.27 9.32 4.52
CA GLU A 236 10.45 9.72 3.12
C GLU A 236 9.52 10.87 2.73
N ALA A 237 8.23 10.76 3.08
CA ALA A 237 7.26 11.83 2.83
C ALA A 237 7.64 13.13 3.54
N TRP A 238 8.16 13.05 4.78
CA TRP A 238 8.63 14.21 5.53
C TRP A 238 9.81 14.93 4.87
N GLU A 239 10.78 14.18 4.34
CA GLU A 239 11.92 14.75 3.62
C GLU A 239 11.46 15.55 2.39
N ILE A 240 10.47 15.03 1.64
CA ILE A 240 9.88 15.73 0.49
C ILE A 240 9.13 17.00 0.94
N ILE A 241 8.30 16.92 1.97
CA ILE A 241 7.51 18.06 2.47
C ILE A 241 8.42 19.17 3.03
N THR A 242 9.50 18.80 3.70
CA THR A 242 10.45 19.77 4.28
C THR A 242 11.33 20.42 3.22
N ALA A 243 11.73 19.69 2.16
CA ALA A 243 12.46 20.25 1.04
C ALA A 243 11.69 21.34 0.29
N GLN A 244 10.36 21.25 0.26
CA GLN A 244 9.48 22.22 -0.42
C GLN A 244 9.14 23.44 0.42
N THR A 245 9.58 23.48 1.68
CA THR A 245 9.32 24.66 2.51
C THR A 245 10.27 25.76 2.05
N PRO A 246 9.74 26.88 1.49
CA PRO A 246 10.61 27.96 1.08
C PRO A 246 11.48 28.35 2.27
N PRO A 247 12.80 28.52 2.10
CA PRO A 247 13.62 29.06 3.17
C PRO A 247 12.91 30.34 3.56
N VAL A 248 12.40 30.39 4.79
CA VAL A 248 11.89 31.63 5.33
C VAL A 248 13.10 32.54 5.20
N HIS A 249 13.08 33.43 4.22
CA HIS A 249 13.98 34.56 4.20
C HIS A 249 13.58 35.29 5.47
N ILE A 250 14.21 34.88 6.58
CA ILE A 250 14.39 35.70 7.75
C ILE A 250 14.91 36.96 7.09
N LEU A 251 14.03 37.94 6.95
CA LEU A 251 14.41 39.31 6.72
C LEU A 251 15.38 39.55 7.85
N SER A 252 16.66 39.31 7.55
CA SER A 252 17.77 39.74 8.36
C SER A 252 17.61 41.23 8.30
N ILE A 253 16.82 41.75 9.23
CA ILE A 253 16.85 43.13 9.64
C ILE A 253 18.27 43.24 10.19
N HIS A 254 19.21 43.43 9.29
CA HIS A 254 20.58 43.74 9.59
C HIS A 254 20.45 45.02 10.42
N PRO A 255 20.70 45.00 11.74
CA PRO A 255 20.82 46.25 12.44
C PRO A 255 22.07 46.87 11.83
N THR A 256 21.91 47.91 11.02
CA THR A 256 22.98 48.80 10.61
C THR A 256 23.43 49.58 11.85
N LEU A 257 24.04 48.86 12.80
CA LEU A 257 24.88 49.46 13.82
C LEU A 257 26.23 49.71 13.16
N SER A 258 26.32 50.89 12.57
CA SER A 258 27.57 51.58 12.28
C SER A 258 28.41 51.64 13.56
N ALA A 259 29.53 50.93 13.61
CA ALA A 259 30.62 51.25 14.51
C ALA A 259 31.97 50.89 13.85
N PRO A 260 32.96 51.79 13.90
CA PRO A 260 34.18 51.72 13.12
C PRO A 260 35.29 51.01 13.90
N THR A 261 36.06 50.14 13.25
CA THR A 261 37.47 49.87 13.58
C THR A 261 38.03 49.00 12.45
N GLY A 262 39.14 49.35 11.81
CA GLY A 262 40.42 49.53 12.49
C GLY A 262 41.12 48.18 12.55
N LEU A 263 42.02 47.96 11.59
CA LEU A 263 43.25 47.18 11.65
C LEU A 263 43.33 45.88 12.49
N ARG A 264 43.85 44.86 11.78
CA ARG A 264 44.87 43.86 12.15
C ARG A 264 44.43 42.39 12.32
N LYS A 265 44.86 41.64 11.29
CA LYS A 265 45.83 40.53 11.34
C LYS A 265 45.43 39.22 12.06
N ASN A 266 45.34 38.21 11.20
CA ASN A 266 46.10 36.94 11.25
C ASN A 266 45.63 35.91 12.29
N THR A 267 45.01 34.83 11.82
CA THR A 267 45.45 33.46 12.12
C THR A 267 44.83 32.46 11.16
N LYS A 268 45.69 31.54 10.73
CA LYS A 268 45.47 30.42 9.82
C LYS A 268 44.39 29.49 10.34
N HIS A 269 43.40 29.15 9.52
CA HIS A 269 42.62 27.93 9.72
C HIS A 269 42.32 27.25 8.38
N VAL A 270 42.63 25.95 8.37
CA VAL A 270 42.55 25.01 7.25
C VAL A 270 41.09 24.70 6.92
N PRO A 271 40.65 24.70 5.64
CA PRO A 271 39.27 24.33 5.31
C PRO A 271 39.14 22.82 5.20
N TYR A 272 38.27 22.24 6.03
CA TYR A 272 37.74 20.89 5.84
C TYR A 272 36.64 20.93 4.77
N LEU A 273 36.89 20.28 3.64
CA LEU A 273 35.89 19.99 2.61
C LEU A 273 35.05 18.76 3.02
N PRO A 274 33.71 18.84 3.05
CA PRO A 274 32.88 17.67 3.24
C PRO A 274 32.74 16.88 1.93
N ARG A 275 33.06 15.60 2.05
CA ARG A 275 32.96 14.52 1.07
C ARG A 275 31.52 14.38 0.54
N ALA A 276 31.33 14.68 -0.75
CA ALA A 276 30.10 14.39 -1.47
C ALA A 276 29.83 12.87 -1.48
N ARG A 277 28.67 12.45 -0.98
CA ARG A 277 28.14 11.09 -1.17
C ARG A 277 27.18 11.10 -2.35
N SER A 278 27.51 10.29 -3.34
CA SER A 278 26.72 10.01 -4.54
C SER A 278 25.33 9.47 -4.16
N ALA A 279 24.28 10.10 -4.70
CA ALA A 279 22.90 9.68 -4.59
C ALA A 279 22.52 8.90 -5.86
N SER A 280 22.30 7.58 -5.73
CA SER A 280 21.67 6.79 -6.79
C SER A 280 20.16 6.84 -6.59
N GLU A 281 19.52 7.62 -7.44
CA GLU A 281 18.08 7.80 -7.60
C GLU A 281 17.43 6.48 -8.06
N HIS A 282 16.46 5.96 -7.31
CA HIS A 282 15.52 4.93 -7.76
C HIS A 282 14.12 5.40 -7.37
N GLN A 283 13.35 5.86 -8.37
CA GLN A 283 11.92 6.13 -8.26
C GLN A 283 11.14 4.80 -8.27
N PRO A 284 10.18 4.58 -7.36
CA PRO A 284 9.05 3.69 -7.60
C PRO A 284 7.75 4.49 -7.73
N GLY A 285 6.93 4.09 -8.70
CA GLY A 285 5.71 4.75 -9.12
C GLY A 285 4.58 4.75 -8.08
N THR A 286 3.93 5.90 -8.01
CA THR A 286 2.68 6.28 -7.32
C THR A 286 1.44 5.53 -7.80
N HIS A 287 0.56 5.10 -6.89
CA HIS A 287 -0.86 4.86 -7.19
C HIS A 287 -1.80 5.30 -6.04
N TYR A 288 -2.75 6.15 -6.43
CA TYR A 288 -3.86 6.79 -5.70
C TYR A 288 -4.83 5.81 -5.02
N ILE A 289 -5.28 6.14 -3.79
CA ILE A 289 -6.59 5.70 -3.25
C ILE A 289 -7.16 6.77 -2.30
N ALA A 290 -8.33 7.30 -2.64
CA ALA A 290 -9.18 8.08 -1.75
C ALA A 290 -10.56 7.40 -1.66
N TYR A 291 -11.09 7.20 -0.45
CA TYR A 291 -12.51 6.90 -0.18
C TYR A 291 -12.86 7.20 1.28
N LEU A 292 -14.06 7.74 1.54
CA LEU A 292 -14.95 7.37 2.67
C LEU A 292 -16.38 7.94 2.51
N THR A 293 -17.40 7.10 2.78
CA THR A 293 -18.60 7.30 3.66
C THR A 293 -19.41 5.97 3.65
N THR A 294 -20.61 5.86 4.23
CA THR A 294 -21.38 4.61 4.46
C THR A 294 -22.70 4.52 3.66
N SER A 295 -22.94 3.38 2.98
CA SER A 295 -24.21 2.85 2.42
C SER A 295 -23.89 1.49 1.77
N SER A 296 -24.83 0.56 1.65
CA SER A 296 -24.60 -0.78 1.07
C SER A 296 -24.00 -0.79 -0.35
N THR A 297 -24.15 0.31 -1.10
CA THR A 297 -23.49 0.57 -2.39
C THR A 297 -22.00 0.90 -2.29
N LYS A 298 -21.45 1.14 -1.10
CA LYS A 298 -20.05 1.55 -0.91
C LYS A 298 -19.11 0.36 -0.75
N ASP A 299 -19.64 -0.77 -0.31
CA ASP A 299 -18.84 -1.98 -0.26
C ASP A 299 -18.39 -2.34 -1.69
N SER A 300 -19.27 -2.28 -2.71
CA SER A 300 -18.96 -2.59 -4.13
C SER A 300 -17.83 -1.72 -4.66
N THR A 301 -17.93 -0.41 -4.42
CA THR A 301 -16.88 0.54 -4.80
C THR A 301 -15.54 0.24 -4.14
N ARG A 302 -15.54 -0.22 -2.88
CA ARG A 302 -14.33 -0.62 -2.18
C ARG A 302 -13.72 -1.87 -2.78
N LEU A 303 -14.51 -2.90 -3.09
CA LEU A 303 -14.03 -4.12 -3.73
C LEU A 303 -13.43 -3.81 -5.11
N PHE A 304 -14.12 -3.02 -5.93
CA PHE A 304 -13.62 -2.60 -7.25
C PHE A 304 -12.33 -1.79 -7.13
N GLY A 305 -12.23 -0.92 -6.13
CA GLY A 305 -10.98 -0.22 -5.80
C GLY A 305 -9.82 -1.18 -5.49
N HIS A 306 -10.07 -2.20 -4.65
CA HIS A 306 -9.05 -3.21 -4.31
C HIS A 306 -8.67 -4.09 -5.51
N LEU A 307 -9.64 -4.45 -6.36
CA LEU A 307 -9.36 -5.18 -7.60
C LEU A 307 -8.52 -4.36 -8.57
N ARG A 308 -8.83 -3.07 -8.73
CA ARG A 308 -8.05 -2.16 -9.57
C ARG A 308 -6.61 -2.02 -9.07
N LEU A 309 -6.44 -1.89 -7.75
CA LEU A 309 -5.11 -1.86 -7.12
C LEU A 309 -4.35 -3.17 -7.32
N ALA A 310 -5.04 -4.31 -7.21
CA ALA A 310 -4.44 -5.61 -7.46
C ALA A 310 -3.94 -5.67 -8.91
N VAL A 311 -4.77 -5.28 -9.88
CA VAL A 311 -4.42 -5.23 -11.30
C VAL A 311 -3.18 -4.36 -11.52
N THR A 312 -3.17 -3.11 -11.06
CA THR A 312 -2.02 -2.21 -11.23
C THR A 312 -0.76 -2.71 -10.53
N GLY A 313 -0.89 -3.21 -9.29
CA GLY A 313 0.24 -3.73 -8.53
C GLY A 313 0.84 -4.96 -9.22
N SER A 314 0.00 -5.86 -9.72
CA SER A 314 0.43 -7.05 -10.45
C SER A 314 1.12 -6.74 -11.76
N LEU A 315 0.61 -5.77 -12.54
CA LEU A 315 1.26 -5.33 -13.78
C LEU A 315 2.67 -4.77 -13.50
N HIS A 316 2.80 -3.93 -12.47
CA HIS A 316 4.11 -3.39 -12.09
C HIS A 316 5.11 -4.48 -11.67
N VAL A 317 4.65 -5.48 -10.90
CA VAL A 317 5.50 -6.62 -10.51
C VAL A 317 5.94 -7.43 -11.72
N ILE A 318 5.03 -7.65 -12.68
CA ILE A 318 5.33 -8.39 -13.90
C ILE A 318 6.36 -7.63 -14.75
N ASP A 319 6.26 -6.31 -14.85
CA ASP A 319 7.25 -5.50 -15.56
C ASP A 319 8.65 -5.62 -14.93
N LEU A 320 8.74 -5.49 -13.60
CA LEU A 320 10.00 -5.67 -12.87
C LEU A 320 10.57 -7.08 -13.02
N LEU A 321 9.68 -8.08 -13.07
CA LEU A 321 10.02 -9.48 -13.26
C LEU A 321 10.55 -9.74 -14.67
N ASN A 322 9.92 -9.17 -15.71
CA ASN A 322 10.41 -9.24 -17.09
C ASN A 322 11.77 -8.58 -17.26
N ILE A 323 12.01 -7.44 -16.61
CA ILE A 323 13.32 -6.78 -16.60
C ILE A 323 14.35 -7.68 -15.92
N SER A 324 14.00 -8.28 -14.78
CA SER A 324 14.92 -9.12 -14.01
C SER A 324 15.23 -10.45 -14.71
N ILE A 325 14.25 -11.07 -15.36
CA ILE A 325 14.45 -12.29 -16.15
C ILE A 325 15.46 -12.05 -17.27
N LYS A 326 15.37 -10.90 -17.97
CA LYS A 326 16.32 -10.55 -19.04
C LYS A 326 17.73 -10.27 -18.52
N ALA A 327 17.86 -9.83 -17.28
CA ALA A 327 19.15 -9.49 -16.67
C ALA A 327 19.88 -10.71 -16.07
N VAL A 328 19.17 -11.81 -15.80
CA VAL A 328 19.75 -13.00 -15.20
C VAL A 328 20.43 -13.86 -16.27
N THR A 329 21.70 -14.17 -16.05
CA THR A 329 22.41 -15.25 -16.73
C THR A 329 22.55 -16.42 -15.75
N GLY A 330 22.04 -17.59 -16.11
CA GLY A 330 21.97 -18.74 -15.22
C GLY A 330 22.20 -20.07 -15.92
N THR A 331 22.10 -21.15 -15.15
CA THR A 331 22.12 -22.52 -15.67
C THR A 331 20.96 -22.75 -16.63
N GLU A 332 21.09 -23.73 -17.53
CA GLU A 332 20.04 -24.07 -18.50
C GLU A 332 18.69 -24.38 -17.83
N SER A 333 18.71 -25.07 -16.69
CA SER A 333 17.51 -25.38 -15.90
C SER A 333 16.82 -24.13 -15.35
N LEU A 334 17.59 -23.16 -14.84
CA LEU A 334 17.07 -21.90 -14.35
C LEU A 334 16.49 -21.08 -15.51
N ASN A 335 17.19 -21.02 -16.64
CA ASN A 335 16.70 -20.33 -17.85
C ASN A 335 15.37 -20.91 -18.34
N GLN A 336 15.20 -22.24 -18.29
CA GLN A 336 13.93 -22.89 -18.63
C GLN A 336 12.80 -22.49 -17.68
N LYS A 337 13.06 -22.43 -16.37
CA LYS A 337 12.06 -21.98 -15.38
C LYS A 337 11.73 -20.50 -15.50
N LEU A 338 12.72 -19.65 -15.77
CA LEU A 338 12.52 -18.22 -16.02
C LEU A 338 11.73 -17.99 -17.31
N TYR A 339 11.94 -18.80 -18.34
CA TYR A 339 11.14 -18.76 -19.57
C TYR A 339 9.68 -19.15 -19.31
N ALA A 340 9.44 -20.24 -18.57
CA ALA A 340 8.09 -20.64 -18.17
C ALA A 340 7.39 -19.56 -17.30
N LEU A 341 8.14 -18.96 -16.37
CA LEU A 341 7.65 -17.85 -15.54
C LEU A 341 7.29 -16.62 -16.40
N SER A 342 8.08 -16.30 -17.42
CA SER A 342 7.80 -15.22 -18.37
C SER A 342 6.48 -15.46 -19.13
N GLN A 343 6.24 -16.69 -19.60
CA GLN A 343 4.96 -17.05 -20.23
C GLN A 343 3.76 -16.91 -19.29
N GLN A 344 3.91 -17.36 -18.03
CA GLN A 344 2.88 -17.21 -17.01
C GLN A 344 2.60 -15.74 -16.67
N ALA A 345 3.65 -14.91 -16.63
CA ALA A 345 3.54 -13.49 -16.40
C ALA A 345 2.80 -12.79 -17.56
N GLN A 346 3.04 -13.21 -18.80
CA GLN A 346 2.32 -12.70 -19.96
C GLN A 346 0.83 -13.06 -19.94
N GLN A 347 0.51 -14.30 -19.54
CA GLN A 347 -0.89 -14.70 -19.33
C GLN A 347 -1.56 -13.87 -18.23
N ALA A 348 -0.84 -13.61 -17.13
CA ALA A 348 -1.34 -12.78 -16.04
C ALA A 348 -1.57 -11.32 -16.46
N ILE A 349 -0.72 -10.74 -17.33
CA ILE A 349 -0.98 -9.42 -17.94
C ILE A 349 -2.29 -9.44 -18.71
N TYR A 350 -2.47 -10.42 -19.59
CA TYR A 350 -3.68 -10.51 -20.41
C TYR A 350 -4.95 -10.60 -19.55
N MET A 351 -4.95 -11.44 -18.52
CA MET A 351 -6.06 -11.55 -17.59
C MET A 351 -6.29 -10.28 -16.76
N ALA A 352 -5.22 -9.58 -16.38
CA ALA A 352 -5.30 -8.30 -15.66
C ALA A 352 -5.95 -7.21 -16.53
N LEU A 353 -5.67 -7.20 -17.83
CA LEU A 353 -6.29 -6.28 -18.80
C LEU A 353 -7.76 -6.60 -19.03
N CYS A 354 -8.13 -7.87 -19.18
CA CYS A 354 -9.55 -8.28 -19.27
C CYS A 354 -10.34 -7.83 -18.02
N LEU A 355 -9.77 -8.04 -16.83
CA LEU A 355 -10.37 -7.60 -15.59
C LEU A 355 -10.50 -6.06 -15.52
N ALA A 356 -9.48 -5.32 -15.95
CA ALA A 356 -9.54 -3.86 -15.99
C ALA A 356 -10.68 -3.36 -16.89
N GLU A 357 -10.82 -3.93 -18.08
CA GLU A 357 -11.91 -3.61 -19.01
C GLU A 357 -13.29 -3.93 -18.41
N SER A 358 -13.44 -5.09 -17.78
CA SER A 358 -14.68 -5.46 -17.10
C SER A 358 -15.01 -4.55 -15.91
N LEU A 359 -14.01 -4.09 -15.16
CA LEU A 359 -14.20 -3.10 -14.10
C LEU A 359 -14.68 -1.75 -14.65
N ASP A 360 -14.03 -1.25 -15.70
CA ASP A 360 -14.42 0.02 -16.33
C ASP A 360 -15.85 -0.04 -16.89
N ASN A 361 -16.23 -1.16 -17.52
CA ASN A 361 -17.59 -1.38 -18.01
C ASN A 361 -18.65 -1.36 -16.90
N VAL A 362 -18.35 -1.95 -15.74
CA VAL A 362 -19.26 -1.95 -14.58
C VAL A 362 -19.37 -0.55 -13.98
N MET A 363 -18.25 0.16 -13.83
CA MET A 363 -18.23 1.53 -13.29
C MET A 363 -18.95 2.54 -14.20
N LEU A 364 -18.82 2.41 -15.52
CA LEU A 364 -19.55 3.24 -16.49
C LEU A 364 -21.06 3.00 -16.41
N LYS A 365 -21.49 1.74 -16.35
CA LYS A 365 -22.91 1.39 -16.23
C LYS A 365 -23.55 1.91 -14.93
N GLU A 366 -22.84 1.82 -13.80
CA GLU A 366 -23.34 2.40 -12.55
C GLU A 366 -23.53 3.91 -12.69
N SER A 367 -22.60 4.61 -13.34
CA SER A 367 -22.66 6.06 -13.56
C SER A 367 -23.86 6.49 -14.41
N ASP A 368 -24.16 5.73 -15.47
CA ASP A 368 -25.31 6.01 -16.35
C ASP A 368 -26.66 5.75 -15.67
N SER A 369 -26.73 4.73 -14.81
CA SER A 369 -27.96 4.41 -14.05
C SER A 369 -28.38 5.56 -13.12
N TYR A 370 -27.43 6.22 -12.46
CA TYR A 370 -27.73 7.40 -11.63
C TYR A 370 -28.17 8.61 -12.45
N ARG A 371 -27.66 8.76 -13.68
CA ARG A 371 -28.00 9.89 -14.55
C ARG A 371 -29.42 9.79 -15.10
N ASN A 372 -29.86 8.60 -15.50
CA ASN A 372 -31.20 8.41 -16.07
C ASN A 372 -32.33 8.55 -15.04
N ASN A 373 -32.08 8.23 -13.76
CA ASN A 373 -33.11 8.33 -12.73
C ASN A 373 -33.42 9.77 -12.26
N ASN A 374 -32.64 10.78 -12.69
CA ASN A 374 -32.77 12.15 -12.19
C ASN A 374 -33.49 13.12 -13.15
N TYR A 375 -33.91 12.67 -14.34
CA TYR A 375 -34.54 13.55 -15.34
C TYR A 375 -36.07 13.60 -15.30
N ASP A 376 -36.74 12.71 -14.54
CA ASP A 376 -38.22 12.67 -14.50
C ASP A 376 -38.86 13.52 -13.39
N SER A 377 -38.07 14.18 -12.52
CA SER A 377 -38.61 14.86 -11.33
C SER A 377 -38.79 16.38 -11.44
N ASN A 378 -38.43 17.03 -12.56
CA ASN A 378 -38.47 18.49 -12.69
C ASN A 378 -39.34 19.04 -13.85
N SER A 379 -40.24 18.24 -14.43
CA SER A 379 -41.32 18.81 -15.26
C SER A 379 -42.46 19.28 -14.36
N LEU A 380 -42.30 20.48 -13.80
CA LEU A 380 -43.26 21.15 -12.96
C LEU A 380 -44.14 22.06 -13.84
N ASP A 381 -45.10 21.45 -14.54
CA ASP A 381 -46.30 22.18 -14.98
C ASP A 381 -47.36 22.07 -13.89
N VAL A 382 -47.68 23.25 -13.35
CA VAL A 382 -48.62 23.52 -12.28
C VAL A 382 -50.04 23.16 -12.73
N ILE A 383 -50.64 22.11 -12.19
CA ILE A 383 -52.10 22.00 -12.07
C ILE A 383 -52.45 21.47 -10.67
N PRO A 384 -53.24 22.21 -9.87
CA PRO A 384 -53.72 21.72 -8.58
C PRO A 384 -55.01 20.92 -8.79
N VAL A 385 -54.96 19.60 -8.68
CA VAL A 385 -56.17 18.80 -8.45
C VAL A 385 -55.89 17.77 -7.37
N ALA A 386 -56.62 17.92 -6.27
CA ALA A 386 -56.69 16.96 -5.19
C ALA A 386 -57.32 15.66 -5.69
N PHE A 387 -56.55 14.59 -5.83
CA PHE A 387 -57.09 13.22 -5.80
C PHE A 387 -56.10 12.26 -5.15
N SER A 388 -56.60 11.64 -4.08
CA SER A 388 -56.06 10.44 -3.45
C SER A 388 -56.02 9.31 -4.47
N SER A 389 -54.85 8.72 -4.74
CA SER A 389 -54.72 7.48 -5.52
C SER A 389 -53.44 6.74 -5.15
N LYS A 390 -53.61 5.43 -4.95
CA LYS A 390 -52.60 4.45 -4.57
C LYS A 390 -51.45 4.44 -5.59
N GLU A 391 -50.23 4.60 -5.11
CA GLU A 391 -49.01 4.45 -5.92
C GLU A 391 -48.95 3.04 -6.50
N VAL A 392 -49.01 2.95 -7.83
CA VAL A 392 -48.73 1.72 -8.57
C VAL A 392 -47.22 1.64 -8.78
N PRO A 393 -46.53 0.58 -8.33
CA PRO A 393 -45.08 0.47 -8.50
C PRO A 393 -44.72 0.45 -9.99
N THR A 394 -43.87 1.40 -10.39
CA THR A 394 -43.34 1.53 -11.75
C THR A 394 -42.65 0.23 -12.15
N LEU A 395 -43.22 -0.45 -13.15
CA LEU A 395 -42.81 -1.76 -13.61
C LEU A 395 -41.48 -1.62 -14.39
N VAL A 396 -40.35 -1.84 -13.72
CA VAL A 396 -39.02 -1.87 -14.35
C VAL A 396 -39.03 -2.93 -15.46
N SER A 397 -38.62 -2.54 -16.67
CA SER A 397 -38.61 -3.42 -17.84
C SER A 397 -37.74 -4.66 -17.58
N PRO A 398 -38.29 -5.89 -17.71
CA PRO A 398 -37.54 -7.14 -17.47
C PRO A 398 -36.25 -7.29 -18.30
N LYS A 399 -36.14 -6.54 -19.41
CA LYS A 399 -35.00 -6.60 -20.33
C LYS A 399 -33.73 -5.99 -19.74
N ASP A 400 -33.85 -4.95 -18.91
CA ASP A 400 -32.70 -4.25 -18.33
C ASP A 400 -32.07 -5.04 -17.17
N MET A 401 -32.89 -5.82 -16.44
CA MET A 401 -32.39 -6.72 -15.38
C MET A 401 -31.50 -7.85 -15.94
N LEU A 402 -31.78 -8.35 -17.15
CA LEU A 402 -31.00 -9.43 -17.76
C LEU A 402 -29.57 -8.96 -18.10
N VAL A 403 -29.45 -7.76 -18.70
CA VAL A 403 -28.18 -7.19 -19.16
C VAL A 403 -27.22 -6.88 -17.98
N GLN A 404 -27.76 -6.48 -16.83
CA GLN A 404 -26.95 -6.21 -15.63
C GLN A 404 -26.34 -7.50 -15.06
N LYS A 405 -27.10 -8.59 -15.07
CA LYS A 405 -26.67 -9.91 -14.58
C LYS A 405 -25.50 -10.48 -15.38
N ASP A 406 -25.52 -10.33 -16.70
CA ASP A 406 -24.47 -10.84 -17.59
C ASP A 406 -23.14 -10.08 -17.40
N THR A 407 -23.17 -8.75 -17.23
CA THR A 407 -21.93 -7.99 -16.96
C THR A 407 -21.33 -8.27 -15.59
N SER A 408 -22.17 -8.47 -14.58
CA SER A 408 -21.68 -8.89 -13.26
C SER A 408 -20.99 -10.25 -13.37
N ARG A 409 -21.61 -11.24 -14.03
CA ARG A 409 -21.01 -12.56 -14.24
C ARG A 409 -19.65 -12.49 -14.92
N LYS A 410 -19.54 -11.76 -16.03
CA LYS A 410 -18.27 -11.61 -16.77
C LYS A 410 -17.16 -11.03 -15.89
N LEU A 411 -17.45 -9.98 -15.12
CA LEU A 411 -16.48 -9.38 -14.18
C LEU A 411 -15.91 -10.43 -13.20
N TRP A 412 -16.75 -11.34 -12.71
CA TRP A 412 -16.34 -12.36 -11.74
C TRP A 412 -15.55 -13.50 -12.37
N GLU A 413 -15.90 -13.90 -13.58
CA GLU A 413 -15.13 -14.85 -14.38
C GLU A 413 -13.72 -14.30 -14.64
N ASP A 414 -13.63 -13.03 -15.06
CA ASP A 414 -12.37 -12.33 -15.29
C ASP A 414 -11.55 -12.20 -13.99
N THR A 415 -12.21 -11.87 -12.87
CA THR A 415 -11.54 -11.78 -11.57
C THR A 415 -10.95 -13.12 -11.14
N THR A 416 -11.70 -14.21 -11.32
CA THR A 416 -11.27 -15.57 -10.99
C THR A 416 -10.08 -15.98 -11.86
N ALA A 417 -10.15 -15.71 -13.16
CA ALA A 417 -9.10 -16.02 -14.10
C ALA A 417 -7.81 -15.24 -13.77
N TYR A 418 -7.94 -13.94 -13.49
CA TYR A 418 -6.85 -13.09 -13.02
C TYR A 418 -6.20 -13.60 -11.74
N LEU A 419 -6.97 -13.90 -10.69
CA LEU A 419 -6.44 -14.38 -9.42
C LEU A 419 -5.69 -15.71 -9.59
N LYS A 420 -6.22 -16.64 -10.39
CA LYS A 420 -5.55 -17.91 -10.70
C LYS A 420 -4.20 -17.67 -11.39
N SER A 421 -4.17 -16.79 -12.40
CA SER A 421 -2.93 -16.48 -13.12
C SER A 421 -1.89 -15.82 -12.22
N ILE A 422 -2.28 -14.89 -11.35
CA ILE A 422 -1.33 -14.26 -10.41
C ILE A 422 -0.82 -15.25 -9.35
N LEU A 423 -1.68 -16.11 -8.81
CA LEU A 423 -1.23 -17.15 -7.89
C LEU A 423 -0.23 -18.11 -8.55
N LEU A 424 -0.42 -18.43 -9.83
CA LEU A 424 0.51 -19.26 -10.59
C LEU A 424 1.89 -18.57 -10.72
N VAL A 425 1.92 -17.28 -11.10
CA VAL A 425 3.15 -16.48 -11.17
C VAL A 425 3.86 -16.46 -9.81
N MET A 426 3.12 -16.18 -8.74
CA MET A 426 3.66 -16.11 -7.38
C MET A 426 4.22 -17.45 -6.90
N SER A 427 3.55 -18.56 -7.23
CA SER A 427 4.02 -19.92 -6.96
C SER A 427 5.33 -20.21 -7.70
N SER A 428 5.44 -19.81 -8.96
CA SER A 428 6.67 -19.99 -9.76
C SER A 428 7.83 -19.13 -9.25
N ILE A 429 7.59 -17.88 -8.86
CA ILE A 429 8.59 -17.02 -8.20
C ILE A 429 9.13 -17.70 -6.94
N ARG A 430 8.24 -18.28 -6.12
CA ARG A 430 8.62 -18.99 -4.91
C ARG A 430 9.42 -20.26 -5.21
N SER A 431 9.00 -21.04 -6.21
CA SER A 431 9.71 -22.24 -6.65
C SER A 431 11.14 -21.91 -7.10
N ILE A 432 11.31 -20.88 -7.92
CA ILE A 432 12.63 -20.42 -8.39
C ILE A 432 13.49 -19.89 -7.22
N SER A 433 12.86 -19.27 -6.21
CA SER A 433 13.58 -18.81 -5.01
C SER A 433 14.20 -19.94 -4.18
N THR A 434 13.82 -21.19 -4.41
CA THR A 434 14.38 -22.36 -3.71
C THR A 434 15.55 -23.00 -4.44
N GLU A 435 15.86 -22.56 -5.66
CA GLU A 435 17.07 -23.01 -6.35
C GLU A 435 18.32 -22.46 -5.67
N GLU A 436 19.35 -23.31 -5.55
CA GLU A 436 20.63 -22.93 -4.96
C GLU A 436 21.21 -21.73 -5.74
N ASP A 437 21.69 -20.73 -4.99
CA ASP A 437 22.32 -19.49 -5.48
C ASP A 437 21.44 -18.47 -6.21
N PHE A 438 20.13 -18.69 -6.36
CA PHE A 438 19.24 -17.69 -6.97
C PHE A 438 18.55 -16.80 -5.93
N SER A 439 18.64 -15.48 -6.10
CA SER A 439 17.94 -14.54 -5.23
C SER A 439 17.23 -13.43 -6.01
N TRP A 440 15.93 -13.27 -5.79
CA TRP A 440 15.18 -12.18 -6.41
C TRP A 440 15.65 -10.81 -5.89
N PRO A 441 15.73 -9.80 -6.78
CA PRO A 441 15.89 -8.40 -6.40
C PRO A 441 14.87 -7.96 -5.34
N LYS A 442 15.27 -7.04 -4.46
CA LYS A 442 14.40 -6.50 -3.40
C LYS A 442 13.07 -5.94 -3.94
N PRO A 443 13.04 -5.20 -5.07
CA PRO A 443 11.78 -4.67 -5.63
C PRO A 443 10.78 -5.78 -5.99
N ILE A 444 11.24 -6.90 -6.55
CA ILE A 444 10.36 -8.04 -6.86
C ILE A 444 9.79 -8.64 -5.58
N LYS A 445 10.62 -8.84 -4.56
CA LYS A 445 10.17 -9.36 -3.25
C LYS A 445 9.11 -8.46 -2.62
N GLN A 446 9.33 -7.15 -2.64
CA GLN A 446 8.38 -6.15 -2.11
C GLN A 446 7.09 -6.12 -2.92
N GLY A 447 7.20 -6.16 -4.25
CA GLY A 447 6.06 -6.19 -5.16
C GLY A 447 5.20 -7.45 -4.97
N CYS A 448 5.82 -8.62 -4.90
CA CYS A 448 5.16 -9.89 -4.57
C CYS A 448 4.40 -9.80 -3.23
N LEU A 449 5.03 -9.21 -2.21
CA LEU A 449 4.39 -9.02 -0.90
C LEU A 449 3.19 -8.08 -0.98
N HIS A 450 3.28 -7.00 -1.76
CA HIS A 450 2.17 -6.08 -2.02
C HIS A 450 1.01 -6.79 -2.72
N VAL A 451 1.27 -7.48 -3.83
CA VAL A 451 0.24 -8.25 -4.56
C VAL A 451 -0.43 -9.28 -3.66
N THR A 452 0.33 -9.98 -2.81
CA THR A 452 -0.22 -10.93 -1.83
C THR A 452 -1.17 -10.25 -0.84
N ARG A 453 -0.80 -9.08 -0.31
CA ARG A 453 -1.65 -8.34 0.63
C ARG A 453 -2.93 -7.87 -0.04
N VAL A 454 -2.84 -7.29 -1.23
CA VAL A 454 -4.02 -6.77 -1.94
C VAL A 454 -4.96 -7.91 -2.36
N THR A 455 -4.43 -9.01 -2.89
CA THR A 455 -5.24 -10.19 -3.25
C THR A 455 -5.89 -10.85 -2.03
N ALA A 456 -5.24 -10.84 -0.86
CA ALA A 456 -5.85 -11.29 0.39
C ALA A 456 -7.02 -10.38 0.84
N GLU A 457 -6.88 -9.06 0.71
CA GLU A 457 -7.99 -8.13 0.97
C GLU A 457 -9.14 -8.30 -0.03
N VAL A 458 -8.84 -8.53 -1.32
CA VAL A 458 -9.84 -8.88 -2.33
C VAL A 458 -10.60 -10.15 -1.91
N ALA A 459 -9.91 -11.21 -1.51
CA ALA A 459 -10.54 -12.45 -1.07
C ALA A 459 -11.40 -12.26 0.21
N LYS A 460 -10.94 -11.41 1.13
CA LYS A 460 -11.70 -11.07 2.35
C LYS A 460 -12.98 -10.31 2.01
N LEU A 461 -12.88 -9.28 1.16
CA LEU A 461 -14.02 -8.52 0.69
C LEU A 461 -14.97 -9.43 -0.08
N TRP A 462 -14.45 -10.30 -0.95
CA TRP A 462 -15.23 -11.29 -1.67
C TRP A 462 -16.08 -12.16 -0.75
N ASN A 463 -15.49 -12.72 0.31
CA ASN A 463 -16.23 -13.58 1.24
C ASN A 463 -17.24 -12.81 2.12
N SER A 464 -17.13 -11.49 2.20
CA SER A 464 -18.00 -10.66 3.06
C SER A 464 -19.32 -10.27 2.40
N TYR A 465 -19.47 -10.50 1.10
CA TYR A 465 -20.68 -10.13 0.36
C TYR A 465 -21.65 -11.30 0.28
N SER A 466 -22.79 -11.14 0.94
CA SER A 466 -23.89 -12.12 0.99
C SER A 466 -24.38 -12.51 -0.41
N VAL A 467 -24.38 -11.56 -1.35
CA VAL A 467 -24.80 -11.80 -2.75
C VAL A 467 -24.00 -12.93 -3.40
N PHE A 468 -22.72 -13.10 -3.07
CA PHE A 468 -21.90 -14.16 -3.66
C PHE A 468 -22.15 -15.54 -3.02
N ALA A 469 -22.55 -15.56 -1.74
CA ALA A 469 -23.01 -16.78 -1.10
C ALA A 469 -24.31 -17.28 -1.74
N GLU A 470 -25.21 -16.36 -2.10
CA GLU A 470 -26.51 -16.68 -2.69
C GLU A 470 -26.40 -17.15 -4.15
N HIS A 471 -25.44 -16.61 -4.92
CA HIS A 471 -25.25 -16.95 -6.33
C HIS A 471 -24.25 -18.11 -6.58
N GLY A 472 -23.73 -18.73 -5.52
CA GLY A 472 -22.84 -19.89 -5.63
C GLY A 472 -21.38 -19.58 -6.04
N TYR A 473 -20.99 -18.31 -6.08
CA TYR A 473 -19.63 -17.88 -6.46
C TYR A 473 -18.67 -17.85 -5.25
N TYR A 474 -18.61 -18.95 -4.48
CA TYR A 474 -17.78 -19.03 -3.28
C TYR A 474 -16.34 -19.45 -3.63
N LEU A 475 -15.34 -18.65 -3.25
CA LEU A 475 -13.92 -18.96 -3.49
C LEU A 475 -13.35 -20.09 -2.59
N GLY A 476 -14.16 -20.71 -1.72
CA GLY A 476 -13.64 -21.44 -0.54
C GLY A 476 -14.30 -22.74 -0.11
N LYS A 477 -15.30 -23.29 -0.81
CA LYS A 477 -15.80 -24.64 -0.50
C LYS A 477 -16.06 -25.44 -1.77
N GLY A 478 -15.25 -26.48 -1.96
CA GLY A 478 -15.58 -27.54 -2.91
C GLY A 478 -16.93 -28.18 -2.57
N ASP A 479 -17.57 -28.72 -3.59
CA ASP A 479 -18.91 -29.32 -3.65
C ASP A 479 -19.12 -30.55 -2.74
N GLY A 480 -18.74 -30.47 -1.47
CA GLY A 480 -18.76 -31.57 -0.51
C GLY A 480 -20.01 -31.65 0.36
N VAL A 481 -21.02 -30.79 0.16
CA VAL A 481 -22.26 -30.85 0.95
C VAL A 481 -23.43 -31.17 0.03
N ASN A 482 -23.60 -32.47 -0.23
CA ASN A 482 -24.90 -33.04 -0.55
C ASN A 482 -25.89 -32.64 0.55
N ARG A 483 -26.66 -31.57 0.33
CA ARG A 483 -27.87 -31.32 1.11
C ARG A 483 -28.93 -32.29 0.60
N LYS A 484 -29.16 -33.35 1.38
CA LYS A 484 -30.45 -34.06 1.41
C LYS A 484 -31.49 -33.19 2.09
#